data_AF-A0A920V1P2-F1
#
_entry.id   AF-A0A920V1P2-F1
#
_cell.length_a   1.000
_cell.length_b   1.000
_cell.length_c   1.000
_cell.angle_alpha   90.00
_cell.angle_beta   90.00
_cell.angle_gamma   90.00
#
_symmetry.space_group_name_H-M   'P 1'
#
loop_
_entity.id
_entity.type
_entity.pdbx_description
1 polymer ?
#
loop_
_entity_poly.entity_id
_entity_poly.type
_entity_poly.pdbx_seq_one_letter_code
_entity_poly.pdbx_strand_id
1 'polypeptide(L)' 'MDSFGVGMIGSGFMGITYSESVANHTEGCHLVAIAGGRRAPALAPDYEVPAEPDVDALLAETT' A
#
# COMPACT_ATOMS: atom_id res chain seq x y z
N MET A 1 9.08 10.09 -16.07
CA MET A 1 9.57 8.72 -15.84
C MET A 1 8.41 8.02 -15.21
N ASP A 2 7.84 7.04 -15.91
CA ASP A 2 6.63 6.37 -15.45
C ASP A 2 6.95 5.58 -14.17
N SER A 3 6.16 5.76 -13.12
CA SER A 3 6.28 5.02 -11.86
C SER A 3 5.17 3.99 -11.75
N PHE A 4 5.49 2.81 -11.23
CA PHE A 4 4.51 1.75 -11.00
C PHE A 4 3.79 1.98 -9.67
N GLY A 5 2.45 2.07 -9.71
CA GLY A 5 1.63 2.05 -8.52
C GLY A 5 1.57 0.65 -7.91
N VAL A 6 1.80 0.54 -6.61
CA VAL A 6 1.79 -0.74 -5.88
C VAL A 6 0.72 -0.69 -4.79
N GLY A 7 -0.28 -1.56 -4.91
CA GLY A 7 -1.26 -1.81 -3.86
C GLY A 7 -0.75 -2.85 -2.87
N MET A 8 -0.91 -2.61 -1.57
CA MET A 8 -0.47 -3.54 -0.52
C MET A 8 -1.65 -4.31 0.06
N ILE A 9 -1.56 -5.65 0.04
CA ILE A 9 -2.51 -6.54 0.72
C ILE A 9 -1.84 -7.13 1.96
N GLY A 10 -2.40 -6.81 3.12
CA GLY A 10 -1.99 -7.34 4.42
C GLY A 10 -1.16 -6.34 5.22
N SER A 11 -1.66 -6.00 6.41
CA SER A 11 -1.00 -5.11 7.38
C SER A 11 -0.16 -5.90 8.40
N GLY A 12 0.57 -6.93 7.93
CA GLY A 12 1.40 -7.85 8.73
C GLY A 12 2.76 -7.25 9.13
N PHE A 13 3.65 -8.03 9.75
CA PHE A 13 5.06 -7.62 9.87
C PHE A 13 5.66 -7.36 8.49
N MET A 14 5.50 -8.33 7.57
CA MET A 14 5.94 -8.18 6.18
C MET A 14 5.18 -7.07 5.44
N GLY A 15 3.90 -6.85 5.76
CA GLY A 15 3.12 -5.75 5.17
C GLY A 15 3.72 -4.39 5.45
N ILE A 16 4.14 -4.15 6.70
CA ILE A 16 4.85 -2.93 7.10
C ILE A 16 6.20 -2.85 6.36
N THR A 17 7.00 -3.92 6.39
CA THR A 17 8.32 -3.95 5.75
C THR A 17 8.26 -3.67 4.24
N TYR A 18 7.29 -4.25 3.54
CA TYR A 18 7.13 -4.02 2.11
C TYR A 18 6.55 -2.64 1.79
N SER A 19 5.61 -2.14 2.61
CA SER A 19 5.10 -0.76 2.46
C SER A 19 6.24 0.25 2.58
N GLU A 20 7.10 0.08 3.60
CA GLU A 20 8.29 0.92 3.78
C GLU A 20 9.26 0.84 2.59
N SER A 21 9.50 -0.38 2.11
CA SER A 21 10.42 -0.61 1.01
C SER A 21 9.94 0.05 -0.28
N VAL A 22 8.64 -0.07 -0.58
CA VAL A 22 8.01 0.53 -1.77
C VAL A 22 7.94 2.04 -1.66
N ALA A 23 7.59 2.59 -0.49
CA ALA A 23 7.42 4.02 -0.30
C ALA A 23 8.76 4.78 -0.28
N ASN A 24 9.79 4.21 0.37
CA ASN A 24 10.97 4.98 0.75
C ASN A 24 12.31 4.40 0.26
N HIS A 25 12.33 3.17 -0.27
CA HIS A 25 13.59 2.49 -0.60
C HIS A 25 13.66 1.89 -2.01
N THR A 26 12.59 1.98 -2.79
CA THR A 26 12.52 1.40 -4.14
C THR A 26 12.23 2.51 -5.15
N GLU A 27 13.13 2.68 -6.12
CA GLU A 27 12.92 3.64 -7.19
C GLU A 27 11.99 3.08 -8.27
N GLY A 28 11.27 3.97 -8.97
CA GLY A 28 10.38 3.57 -10.07
C GLY A 28 9.04 3.00 -9.63
N CYS A 29 8.70 3.02 -8.34
CA CYS A 29 7.38 2.69 -7.83
C CYS A 29 6.93 3.63 -6.71
N HIS A 30 5.66 3.55 -6.35
CA HIS A 30 5.08 4.23 -5.20
C HIS A 30 3.92 3.40 -4.64
N LEU A 31 3.68 3.52 -3.34
CA LEU A 31 2.53 2.90 -2.69
C LEU A 31 1.27 3.67 -3.06
N VAL A 32 0.19 2.99 -3.46
CA VAL A 32 -1.08 3.65 -3.82
C VAL A 32 -2.17 3.49 -2.78
N ALA A 33 -2.18 2.37 -2.06
CA ALA A 33 -3.22 2.03 -1.09
C ALA A 33 -2.84 0.77 -0.30
N ILE A 34 -3.44 0.58 0.88
CA ILE A 34 -3.28 -0.62 1.70
C ILE A 34 -4.64 -1.22 2.02
N ALA A 35 -4.82 -2.50 1.75
CA ALA A 35 -6.00 -3.27 2.15
C ALA A 35 -5.62 -4.46 3.04
N GLY A 36 -6.59 -4.98 3.78
CA GLY A 36 -6.48 -6.27 4.44
C GLY A 36 -5.72 -6.28 5.78
N GLY A 37 -6.30 -7.01 6.73
CA GLY A 37 -5.79 -7.09 8.10
C GLY A 37 -6.24 -5.92 8.97
N ARG A 38 -6.26 -6.15 10.29
CA ARG A 38 -6.82 -5.20 11.26
C ARG A 38 -6.00 -3.91 11.45
N ARG A 39 -4.78 -3.87 10.92
CA ARG A 39 -3.85 -2.73 11.09
C ARG A 39 -3.78 -1.84 9.84
N ALA A 40 -4.41 -2.20 8.73
CA ALA A 40 -4.36 -1.39 7.50
C ALA A 40 -4.82 0.07 7.74
N PRO A 41 -5.93 0.35 8.47
CA PRO A 41 -6.34 1.73 8.75
C PRO A 41 -5.34 2.54 9.60
N ALA A 42 -4.49 1.86 10.37
CA ALA A 42 -3.46 2.51 11.18
C ALA A 42 -2.13 2.66 10.43
N LEU A 43 -1.83 1.77 9.47
CA LEU A 43 -0.60 1.79 8.69
C LEU A 43 -0.65 2.76 7.50
N ALA A 44 -1.79 2.83 6.82
CA ALA A 44 -1.93 3.64 5.61
C ALA A 44 -1.61 5.14 5.81
N PRO A 45 -1.99 5.78 6.94
CA PRO A 45 -1.60 7.16 7.23
C PRO A 45 -0.09 7.40 7.32
N ASP A 46 0.71 6.40 7.69
CA ASP A 46 2.18 6.54 7.79
C ASP A 46 2.81 6.80 6.40
N TYR A 47 2.10 6.45 5.33
CA TYR A 47 2.52 6.60 3.94
C TYR A 47 1.63 7.55 3.13
N GLU A 48 0.69 8.25 3.77
CA GLU A 48 -0.26 9.17 3.12
C GLU A 48 -1.10 8.52 1.99
N VAL A 49 -1.40 7.23 2.13
CA VAL A 49 -2.26 6.47 1.18
C VAL A 49 -3.58 6.06 1.83
N PRO A 50 -4.64 5.80 1.05
CA PRO A 50 -5.89 5.26 1.58
C PRO A 50 -5.73 3.84 2.16
N ALA A 51 -6.57 3.56 3.17
CA ALA A 51 -6.82 2.21 3.64
C ALA A 51 -8.11 1.69 3.00
N GLU A 52 -7.97 0.79 2.03
CA GLU A 52 -9.12 0.25 1.31
C GLU A 52 -9.84 -0.83 2.13
N PRO A 53 -11.19 -0.90 2.04
CA PRO A 53 -11.99 -1.81 2.85
C PRO A 53 -11.77 -3.28 2.50
N ASP A 54 -11.44 -3.57 1.24
CA ASP A 54 -11.18 -4.90 0.70
C ASP A 54 -10.26 -4.86 -0.53
N VAL A 55 -9.97 -6.03 -1.08
CA VAL A 55 -9.05 -6.19 -2.23
C VAL A 55 -9.70 -5.69 -3.53
N ASP A 56 -11.02 -5.76 -3.67
CA ASP A 56 -11.69 -5.33 -4.90
C ASP A 56 -11.64 -3.80 -5.02
N ALA A 57 -11.83 -3.09 -3.90
CA ALA A 57 -11.62 -1.64 -3.81
C ALA A 57 -10.15 -1.26 -4.12
N LEU A 58 -9.18 -2.02 -3.60
CA LEU A 58 -7.76 -1.82 -3.91
C LEU A 58 -7.45 -1.96 -5.41
N LEU A 59 -8.03 -2.96 -6.08
CA LEU A 59 -7.82 -3.18 -7.51
C LEU A 59 -8.43 -2.06 -8.37
N ALA A 60 -9.49 -1.40 -7.90
CA ALA A 60 -10.10 -0.27 -8.58
C ALA A 60 -9.19 0.97 -8.62
N GLU A 61 -8.31 1.14 -7.62
CA GLU A 61 -7.30 2.22 -7.56
C GLU A 61 -6.10 2.00 -8.50
N THR A 62 -5.92 0.79 -9.06
CA THR A 62 -4.70 0.40 -9.78
C THR A 62 -4.84 0.48 -11.32
N THR A 63 -5.74 1.33 -11.85
CA THR A 63 -5.96 1.54 -13.30
C THR A 63 -5.43 2.90 -13.75
#